data_AF-A0A0A0JQQ0-F1
#
_entry.id   AF-A0A0A0JQQ0-F1
#
_cell.length_a   1.000
_cell.length_b   1.000
_cell.length_c   1.000
_cell.angle_alpha   90.00
_cell.angle_beta   90.00
_cell.angle_gamma   90.00
#
_symmetry.space_group_name_H-M   'P 1'
#
loop_
_entity.id
_entity.type
_entity.pdbx_description
1 polymer ?
#
loop_
_entity_poly.entity_id
_entity_poly.type
_entity_poly.pdbx_seq_one_letter_code
_entity_poly.pdbx_strand_id
1 'polypeptide(L)'
;MRDSTDPDHTTESSKHEDLEALALRMAINNHALIERESDSPYLEGRRSAFLLMAVAMETQEEPVFSRAVAQLRHALDGGVTEVEQLRDIITRSTGRSPTPTPTLEWLGPKAFNARHGDRGLDEDFGMRWGAKHDVRISFRRHPGATEGLLYAYDKTWDTYAVMEVSTSRTLVQRTYQRALATNPDMTAEHFARHHHTITAVARTTALARAVSP
;
A
#
# COMPACT_ATOMS: atom_id res chain seq x y z
N MET A 1 41.51 -30.48 -10.66
CA MET A 1 41.44 -30.66 -9.20
C MET A 1 40.67 -29.47 -8.64
N ARG A 2 39.46 -29.76 -8.12
CA ARG A 2 38.44 -28.88 -7.49
C ARG A 2 37.65 -27.95 -8.44
N ASP A 3 36.43 -28.36 -8.83
CA ASP A 3 35.11 -28.19 -8.16
C ASP A 3 34.56 -26.76 -8.41
N SER A 4 33.57 -26.56 -9.30
CA SER A 4 32.13 -26.87 -9.16
C SER A 4 31.46 -26.16 -7.98
N THR A 5 30.81 -25.02 -8.26
CA THR A 5 29.36 -24.82 -8.05
C THR A 5 28.92 -23.43 -8.53
N ASP A 6 28.03 -23.45 -9.52
CA ASP A 6 26.99 -22.44 -9.67
C ASP A 6 25.99 -22.62 -8.50
N PRO A 7 25.52 -21.54 -7.89
CA PRO A 7 24.11 -21.50 -7.52
C PRO A 7 23.46 -20.24 -8.08
N ASP A 8 22.65 -20.45 -9.10
CA ASP A 8 21.22 -20.12 -9.10
C ASP A 8 20.77 -19.42 -7.79
N HIS A 9 20.69 -18.10 -7.85
CA HIS A 9 19.84 -17.31 -6.98
C HIS A 9 18.80 -16.61 -7.86
N THR A 10 17.92 -17.43 -8.45
CA THR A 10 16.47 -17.19 -8.41
C THR A 10 16.13 -16.39 -7.15
N THR A 11 15.83 -15.10 -7.34
CA THR A 11 15.50 -14.20 -6.23
C THR A 11 14.13 -14.58 -5.69
N GLU A 12 14.13 -15.49 -4.72
CA GLU A 12 13.05 -15.83 -3.78
C GLU A 12 12.68 -14.63 -2.88
N SER A 13 12.27 -13.50 -3.45
CA SER A 13 11.78 -12.34 -2.69
C SER A 13 10.37 -11.93 -3.09
N SER A 14 9.53 -12.92 -3.38
CA SER A 14 8.09 -12.83 -3.17
C SER A 14 7.80 -13.38 -1.79
N LYS A 15 7.25 -12.57 -0.88
CA LYS A 15 6.32 -13.03 0.18
C LYS A 15 5.70 -11.93 1.04
N HIS A 16 5.40 -10.76 0.47
CA HIS A 16 4.37 -9.87 1.01
C HIS A 16 3.50 -9.42 -0.15
N GLU A 17 2.57 -10.30 -0.54
CA GLU A 17 1.64 -10.08 -1.64
C GLU A 17 0.65 -9.00 -1.22
N ASP A 18 0.61 -7.89 -1.96
CA ASP A 18 -0.42 -6.86 -1.83
C ASP A 18 -1.81 -7.52 -1.84
N LEU A 19 -2.72 -7.12 -0.96
CA LEU A 19 -4.07 -7.70 -0.88
C LEU A 19 -4.81 -7.61 -2.23
N GLU A 20 -4.53 -6.57 -3.02
CA GLU A 20 -4.99 -6.47 -4.41
C GLU A 20 -4.40 -7.58 -5.28
N ALA A 21 -3.08 -7.78 -5.24
CA ALA A 21 -2.39 -8.80 -6.01
C ALA A 21 -2.87 -10.21 -5.64
N LEU A 22 -3.07 -10.47 -4.34
CA LEU A 22 -3.63 -11.72 -3.84
C LEU A 22 -5.06 -11.92 -4.36
N ALA A 23 -5.91 -10.89 -4.30
CA ALA A 23 -7.27 -10.96 -4.84
C ALA A 23 -7.26 -11.24 -6.35
N LEU A 24 -6.43 -10.55 -7.13
CA LEU A 24 -6.27 -10.82 -8.56
C LEU A 24 -5.81 -12.25 -8.83
N ARG A 25 -4.85 -12.75 -8.07
CA ARG A 25 -4.34 -14.12 -8.22
C ARG A 25 -5.38 -15.18 -7.86
N MET A 26 -6.19 -14.92 -6.84
CA MET A 26 -7.32 -15.78 -6.50
C MET A 26 -8.39 -15.75 -7.60
N ALA A 27 -8.64 -14.59 -8.23
CA ALA A 27 -9.55 -14.51 -9.38
C ALA A 27 -9.03 -15.30 -10.58
N ILE A 28 -7.74 -15.19 -10.91
CA ILE A 28 -7.07 -15.97 -11.97
C ILE A 28 -7.18 -17.47 -11.70
N ASN A 29 -6.88 -17.92 -10.48
CA ASN A 29 -6.96 -19.33 -10.12
C ASN A 29 -8.39 -19.89 -10.24
N ASN A 30 -9.40 -19.14 -9.78
CA ASN A 30 -10.79 -19.56 -9.95
C ASN A 30 -11.21 -19.57 -11.42
N HIS A 31 -10.70 -18.64 -12.24
CA HIS A 31 -10.95 -18.63 -13.68
C HIS A 31 -10.39 -19.87 -14.38
N ALA A 32 -9.14 -20.22 -14.10
CA ALA A 32 -8.52 -21.44 -14.64
C ALA A 32 -9.24 -22.73 -14.22
N LEU A 33 -9.87 -22.74 -13.04
CA LEU A 33 -10.71 -23.86 -12.60
C LEU A 33 -12.04 -23.92 -13.36
N ILE A 34 -12.68 -22.77 -13.64
CA ILE A 34 -13.91 -22.70 -14.46
C ILE A 34 -13.67 -23.31 -15.85
N GLU A 35 -12.53 -22.99 -16.48
CA GLU A 35 -12.17 -23.54 -17.79
C GLU A 35 -12.00 -25.07 -17.79
N ARG A 36 -11.66 -25.66 -16.64
CA ARG A 36 -11.42 -27.11 -16.48
C ARG A 36 -12.65 -27.88 -16.02
N GLU A 37 -13.44 -27.29 -15.14
CA GLU A 37 -14.57 -27.92 -14.45
C GLU A 37 -15.92 -27.36 -14.92
N SER A 38 -16.02 -27.03 -16.23
CA SER A 38 -17.19 -26.45 -16.93
C SER A 38 -18.53 -26.53 -16.17
N ASP A 39 -19.18 -25.37 -15.98
CA ASP A 39 -20.46 -25.16 -15.25
C ASP A 39 -20.39 -25.22 -13.71
N SER A 40 -19.52 -24.40 -13.10
CA SER A 40 -19.54 -24.17 -11.65
C SER A 40 -19.91 -22.72 -11.29
N PRO A 41 -21.20 -22.41 -11.08
CA PRO A 41 -21.65 -21.10 -10.59
C PRO A 41 -20.97 -20.67 -9.29
N TYR A 42 -20.51 -21.65 -8.49
CA TYR A 42 -19.74 -21.39 -7.29
C TYR A 42 -18.37 -20.77 -7.59
N LEU A 43 -17.64 -21.33 -8.56
CA LEU A 43 -16.33 -20.78 -8.97
C LEU A 43 -16.49 -19.41 -9.64
N GLU A 44 -17.56 -19.21 -10.41
CA GLU A 44 -17.90 -17.90 -10.98
C GLU A 44 -18.15 -16.85 -9.90
N GLY A 45 -18.91 -17.21 -8.86
CA GLY A 45 -19.15 -16.35 -7.70
C GLY A 45 -17.85 -15.99 -6.98
N ARG A 46 -16.95 -16.96 -6.77
CA ARG A 46 -15.64 -16.72 -6.14
C ARG A 46 -14.75 -15.81 -6.98
N ARG A 47 -14.61 -16.07 -8.28
CA ARG A 47 -13.88 -15.20 -9.20
C ARG A 47 -14.41 -13.77 -9.11
N SER A 48 -15.72 -13.60 -9.18
CA SER A 48 -16.38 -12.30 -9.13
C SER A 48 -16.13 -11.58 -7.80
N ALA A 49 -16.23 -12.29 -6.68
CA ALA A 49 -15.94 -11.73 -5.35
C ALA A 49 -14.49 -11.21 -5.23
N PHE A 50 -13.52 -11.94 -5.78
CA PHE A 50 -12.12 -11.50 -5.77
C PHE A 50 -11.84 -10.33 -6.70
N LEU A 51 -12.48 -10.27 -7.88
CA LEU A 51 -12.41 -9.09 -8.75
C LEU A 51 -13.00 -7.85 -8.07
N LEU A 52 -14.16 -8.00 -7.43
CA LEU A 52 -14.79 -6.94 -6.64
C LEU A 52 -13.85 -6.45 -5.53
N MET A 53 -13.22 -7.37 -4.80
CA MET A 53 -12.26 -7.05 -3.75
C MET A 53 -11.07 -6.25 -4.29
N ALA A 54 -10.48 -6.67 -5.41
CA ALA A 54 -9.34 -5.98 -6.02
C ALA A 54 -9.71 -4.53 -6.41
N VAL A 55 -10.87 -4.32 -7.04
CA VAL A 55 -11.32 -2.98 -7.45
C VAL A 55 -11.73 -2.13 -6.25
N ALA A 56 -12.33 -2.72 -5.20
CA ALA A 56 -12.77 -2.01 -4.00
C ALA A 56 -11.62 -1.37 -3.20
N MET A 57 -10.40 -1.90 -3.35
CA MET A 57 -9.20 -1.30 -2.78
C MET A 57 -8.85 0.04 -3.45
N GLU A 58 -9.29 0.23 -4.69
CA GLU A 58 -8.95 1.37 -5.53
C GLU A 58 -10.08 2.40 -5.66
N THR A 59 -11.35 1.97 -5.68
CA THR A 59 -12.50 2.88 -5.75
C THR A 59 -13.77 2.26 -5.18
N GLN A 60 -14.69 3.12 -4.70
CA GLN A 60 -16.07 2.76 -4.34
C GLN A 60 -17.11 3.52 -5.19
N GLU A 61 -16.67 4.24 -6.22
CA GLU A 61 -17.57 4.96 -7.12
C GLU A 61 -18.26 3.98 -8.08
N GLU A 62 -19.54 3.72 -7.87
CA GLU A 62 -20.37 2.76 -8.60
C GLU A 62 -20.16 2.69 -10.13
N PRO A 63 -20.11 3.81 -10.90
CA PRO A 63 -19.91 3.72 -12.36
C PRO A 63 -18.48 3.31 -12.75
N VAL A 64 -17.48 3.63 -11.93
CA VAL A 64 -16.07 3.30 -12.16
C VAL A 64 -15.79 1.87 -11.69
N PHE A 65 -16.32 1.54 -10.52
CA PHE A 65 -16.23 0.23 -9.89
C PHE A 65 -16.80 -0.87 -10.79
N SER A 66 -18.06 -0.71 -11.22
CA SER A 66 -18.72 -1.69 -12.10
C SER A 66 -17.99 -1.86 -13.44
N ARG A 67 -17.46 -0.76 -14.00
CA ARG A 67 -16.71 -0.79 -15.26
C ARG A 67 -15.39 -1.55 -15.12
N ALA A 68 -14.61 -1.27 -14.07
CA ALA A 68 -13.33 -1.93 -13.83
C ALA A 68 -13.50 -3.44 -13.65
N VAL A 69 -14.51 -3.86 -12.85
CA VAL A 69 -14.83 -5.29 -12.65
C VAL A 69 -15.24 -5.96 -13.97
N ALA A 70 -16.07 -5.30 -14.79
CA ALA A 70 -16.47 -5.82 -16.08
C ALA A 70 -15.28 -5.99 -17.04
N GLN A 71 -14.35 -5.02 -17.05
CA GLN A 71 -13.14 -5.08 -17.88
C GLN A 71 -12.17 -6.16 -17.42
N LEU A 72 -12.01 -6.35 -16.11
CA LEU A 72 -11.21 -7.45 -15.55
C LEU A 72 -11.79 -8.80 -15.92
N ARG A 73 -13.12 -8.97 -15.82
CA ARG A 73 -13.78 -10.21 -16.22
C ARG A 73 -13.55 -10.49 -17.70
N HIS A 74 -13.74 -9.50 -18.56
CA HIS A 74 -13.49 -9.62 -19.99
C HIS A 74 -12.01 -9.94 -20.29
N ALA A 75 -11.06 -9.40 -19.54
CA ALA A 75 -9.65 -9.69 -19.71
C ALA A 75 -9.32 -11.14 -19.34
N LEU A 76 -9.87 -11.64 -18.21
CA LEU A 76 -9.75 -13.05 -17.84
C LEU A 76 -10.34 -13.95 -18.92
N ASP A 77 -11.58 -13.69 -19.35
CA ASP A 77 -12.24 -14.46 -20.42
C ASP A 77 -11.47 -14.39 -21.77
N GLY A 78 -10.64 -13.36 -21.95
CA GLY A 78 -9.71 -13.20 -23.09
C GLY A 78 -8.33 -13.85 -22.89
N GLY A 79 -8.11 -14.58 -21.80
CA GLY A 79 -6.88 -15.31 -21.50
C GLY A 79 -5.80 -14.52 -20.76
N VAL A 80 -6.09 -13.33 -20.23
CA VAL A 80 -5.11 -12.57 -19.43
C VAL A 80 -4.95 -13.21 -18.06
N THR A 81 -3.74 -13.71 -17.76
CA THR A 81 -3.44 -14.42 -16.50
C THR A 81 -2.37 -13.75 -15.65
N GLU A 82 -1.80 -12.65 -16.14
CA GLU A 82 -0.74 -11.90 -15.44
C GLU A 82 -1.33 -10.81 -14.55
N VAL A 83 -0.94 -10.80 -13.26
CA VAL A 83 -1.44 -9.86 -12.25
C VAL A 83 -1.19 -8.40 -12.64
N GLU A 84 -0.01 -8.09 -13.16
CA GLU A 84 0.35 -6.72 -13.55
C GLU A 84 -0.53 -6.20 -14.71
N GLN A 85 -0.92 -7.07 -15.65
CA GLN A 85 -1.81 -6.67 -16.75
C GLN A 85 -3.22 -6.38 -16.24
N LEU A 86 -3.69 -7.12 -15.23
CA LEU A 86 -4.98 -6.87 -14.58
C LEU A 86 -4.93 -5.59 -13.72
N ARG A 87 -3.82 -5.31 -13.04
CA ARG A 87 -3.60 -4.06 -12.30
C ARG A 87 -3.62 -2.85 -13.23
N ASP A 88 -2.99 -2.96 -14.40
CA ASP A 88 -3.03 -1.91 -15.42
C ASP A 88 -4.46 -1.61 -15.89
N ILE A 89 -5.31 -2.63 -15.97
CA ILE A 89 -6.74 -2.44 -16.26
C ILE A 89 -7.38 -1.63 -15.13
N ILE A 90 -7.23 -2.04 -13.87
CA ILE A 90 -7.78 -1.30 -12.72
C ILE A 90 -7.33 0.17 -12.74
N THR A 91 -6.04 0.39 -12.95
CA THR A 91 -5.41 1.72 -13.00
C THR A 91 -6.03 2.59 -14.12
N ARG A 92 -6.15 2.05 -15.34
CA ARG A 92 -6.78 2.75 -16.47
C ARG A 92 -8.27 3.00 -16.25
N SER A 93 -8.99 2.02 -15.71
CA SER A 93 -10.43 2.09 -15.47
C SER A 93 -10.82 3.10 -14.40
N THR A 94 -9.97 3.23 -13.38
CA THR A 94 -10.16 4.16 -12.26
C THR A 94 -9.68 5.57 -12.56
N GLY A 95 -8.98 5.79 -13.67
CA GLY A 95 -8.39 7.09 -14.01
C GLY A 95 -7.29 7.53 -13.04
N ARG A 96 -6.84 6.62 -12.17
CA ARG A 96 -5.78 6.87 -11.20
C ARG A 96 -4.45 6.71 -11.91
N SER A 97 -3.61 7.74 -11.94
CA SER A 97 -2.17 7.49 -12.13
C SER A 97 -1.68 6.67 -10.94
N PRO A 98 -0.88 5.59 -11.12
CA PRO A 98 -0.38 4.81 -9.99
C PRO A 98 0.16 5.79 -8.97
N THR A 99 -0.35 5.74 -7.73
CA THR A 99 0.09 6.71 -6.71
C THR A 99 1.59 6.50 -6.57
N PRO A 100 2.44 7.44 -7.02
CA PRO A 100 3.86 7.21 -7.01
C PRO A 100 4.22 6.92 -5.57
N THR A 101 4.98 5.84 -5.35
CA THR A 101 5.63 5.63 -4.07
C THR A 101 6.35 6.94 -3.74
N PRO A 102 5.97 7.65 -2.66
CA PRO A 102 6.63 8.91 -2.36
C PRO A 102 8.11 8.59 -2.19
N THR A 103 8.95 9.14 -3.06
CA THR A 103 10.38 8.99 -2.95
C THR A 103 10.79 9.83 -1.76
N LEU A 104 11.12 9.16 -0.66
CA LEU A 104 11.48 9.85 0.57
C LEU A 104 12.88 10.46 0.42
N GLU A 105 13.01 11.75 0.69
CA GLU A 105 14.31 12.41 0.81
C GLU A 105 14.92 12.04 2.17
N TRP A 106 16.00 11.27 2.16
CA TRP A 106 16.74 10.91 3.36
C TRP A 106 17.81 11.97 3.67
N LEU A 107 17.74 12.54 4.87
CA LEU A 107 18.55 13.64 5.36
C LEU A 107 19.40 13.21 6.56
N GLY A 108 20.63 13.69 6.63
CA GLY A 108 21.47 13.52 7.83
C GLY A 108 20.93 14.32 9.03
N PRO A 109 21.38 14.01 10.26
CA PRO A 109 20.81 14.54 11.50
C PRO A 109 20.88 16.07 11.59
N LYS A 110 21.98 16.69 11.11
CA LYS A 110 22.14 18.15 11.09
C LYS A 110 21.12 18.83 10.18
N ALA A 111 20.90 18.30 8.98
CA ALA A 111 19.95 18.85 8.04
C ALA A 111 18.50 18.67 8.53
N PHE A 112 18.19 17.50 9.08
CA PHE A 112 16.88 17.23 9.69
C PHE A 112 16.60 18.17 10.86
N ASN A 113 17.52 18.30 11.82
CA ASN A 113 17.34 19.17 12.98
C ASN A 113 17.26 20.66 12.61
N ALA A 114 18.01 21.11 11.60
CA ALA A 114 17.91 22.48 11.10
C ALA A 114 16.51 22.80 10.54
N ARG A 115 15.84 21.81 9.92
CA ARG A 115 14.50 21.98 9.33
C ARG A 115 13.36 21.68 10.33
N HIS A 116 13.57 20.78 11.28
CA HIS A 116 12.50 20.13 12.05
C HIS A 116 12.81 19.91 13.55
N GLY A 117 13.91 20.46 14.06
CA GLY A 117 14.38 20.23 15.44
C GLY A 117 13.41 20.73 16.51
N ASP A 118 12.78 21.89 16.29
CA ASP A 118 11.88 22.51 17.26
C ASP A 118 10.41 22.12 17.04
N ARG A 119 10.11 20.82 17.04
CA ARG A 119 8.73 20.31 16.84
C ARG A 119 8.16 19.54 18.02
N GLY A 120 8.85 19.52 19.16
CA GLY A 120 8.36 18.92 20.39
C GLY A 120 8.80 17.47 20.60
N LEU A 121 7.92 16.65 21.17
CA LEU A 121 8.23 15.31 21.67
C LEU A 121 7.89 14.23 20.64
N ASP A 122 8.73 13.20 20.57
CA ASP A 122 8.52 12.03 19.72
C ASP A 122 7.60 11.00 20.39
N GLU A 123 6.60 10.53 19.63
CA GLU A 123 5.81 9.34 19.89
C GLU A 123 6.20 8.27 18.87
N ASP A 124 6.60 7.09 19.32
CA ASP A 124 7.09 6.03 18.44
C ASP A 124 5.95 5.14 17.93
N PHE A 125 5.88 4.97 16.60
CA PHE A 125 4.93 4.13 15.87
C PHE A 125 5.64 2.91 15.29
N GLY A 126 6.43 2.25 16.11
CA GLY A 126 7.19 1.05 15.78
C GLY A 126 8.69 1.32 15.57
N MET A 127 9.51 0.43 16.13
CA MET A 127 10.96 0.58 16.23
C MET A 127 11.75 -0.27 15.23
N ARG A 128 11.05 -1.09 14.43
CA ARG A 128 11.59 -2.20 13.65
C ARG A 128 10.83 -2.37 12.34
N TRP A 129 10.93 -1.38 11.48
CA TRP A 129 10.37 -1.38 10.13
C TRP A 129 11.43 -1.74 9.09
N GLY A 130 10.98 -2.12 7.90
CA GLY A 130 11.82 -2.55 6.79
C GLY A 130 12.44 -3.94 6.98
N ALA A 131 12.97 -4.50 5.90
CA ALA A 131 13.53 -5.86 5.88
C ALA A 131 14.63 -6.10 6.92
N LYS A 132 15.40 -5.06 7.26
CA LYS A 132 16.49 -5.12 8.25
C LYS A 132 16.06 -4.74 9.66
N HIS A 133 14.79 -4.36 9.87
CA HIS A 133 14.25 -3.96 11.16
C HIS A 133 15.04 -2.80 11.84
N ASP A 134 15.68 -1.97 11.04
CA ASP A 134 16.54 -0.86 11.43
C ASP A 134 15.85 0.50 11.30
N VAL A 135 14.66 0.54 10.71
CA VAL A 135 13.87 1.77 10.58
C VAL A 135 12.93 1.94 11.77
N ARG A 136 12.90 3.15 12.34
CA ARG A 136 11.91 3.61 13.32
C ARG A 136 10.98 4.62 12.65
N ILE A 137 9.68 4.54 12.92
CA ILE A 137 8.72 5.55 12.50
C ILE A 137 8.27 6.32 13.74
N SER A 138 8.36 7.64 13.69
CA SER A 138 8.06 8.51 14.83
C SER A 138 7.16 9.66 14.39
N PHE A 139 6.30 10.08 15.32
CA PHE A 139 5.43 11.24 15.18
C PHE A 139 5.84 12.29 16.22
N ARG A 140 6.27 13.46 15.75
CA ARG A 140 6.74 14.55 16.60
C ARG A 140 5.73 15.68 16.65
N ARG A 141 5.35 16.10 17.86
CA ARG A 141 4.48 17.27 18.05
C ARG A 141 4.75 18.02 19.35
N HIS A 142 4.39 19.30 19.38
CA HIS A 142 4.36 20.05 20.63
C HIS A 142 3.24 19.53 21.56
N PRO A 143 3.43 19.64 22.89
CA PRO A 143 2.36 19.37 23.84
C PRO A 143 1.12 20.20 23.52
N GLY A 144 -0.05 19.54 23.43
CA GLY A 144 -1.33 20.19 23.11
C GLY A 144 -1.61 20.42 21.63
N ALA A 145 -0.63 20.26 20.73
CA ALA A 145 -0.87 20.38 19.29
C ALA A 145 -1.70 19.19 18.76
N THR A 146 -2.62 19.47 17.85
CA THR A 146 -3.47 18.48 17.18
C THR A 146 -2.77 17.81 16.00
N GLU A 147 -1.78 18.50 15.42
CA GLU A 147 -0.99 18.05 14.27
C GLU A 147 0.50 18.01 14.60
N GLY A 148 1.25 17.21 13.83
CA GLY A 148 2.67 17.02 14.01
C GLY A 148 3.36 16.49 12.75
N LEU A 149 4.67 16.31 12.89
CA LEU A 149 5.58 15.77 11.87
C LEU A 149 5.60 14.25 11.93
N LEU A 150 5.38 13.58 10.81
CA LEU A 150 5.60 12.14 10.66
C LEU A 150 6.90 11.89 9.88
N TYR A 151 7.80 11.08 10.43
CA TYR A 151 9.09 10.79 9.80
C TYR A 151 9.59 9.38 10.13
N ALA A 152 10.48 8.86 9.28
CA ALA A 152 11.28 7.67 9.52
C ALA A 152 12.70 8.05 9.94
N TYR A 153 13.32 7.18 10.73
CA TYR A 153 14.72 7.21 11.10
C TYR A 153 15.35 5.84 10.82
N ASP A 154 16.35 5.82 9.95
CA ASP A 154 17.16 4.64 9.64
C ASP A 154 18.39 4.63 10.54
N LYS A 155 18.47 3.62 11.42
CA LYS A 155 19.57 3.48 12.39
C LYS A 155 20.88 3.03 11.76
N THR A 156 20.83 2.35 10.61
CA THR A 156 22.03 1.83 9.93
C THR A 156 22.82 2.98 9.33
N TRP A 157 22.12 3.93 8.71
CA TRP A 157 22.75 5.07 8.04
C TRP A 157 22.73 6.38 8.83
N ASP A 158 22.05 6.41 9.98
CA ASP A 158 21.82 7.61 10.80
C ASP A 158 21.16 8.73 9.98
N THR A 159 20.08 8.39 9.28
CA THR A 159 19.36 9.31 8.39
C THR A 159 17.87 9.35 8.67
N TYR A 160 17.25 10.47 8.34
CA TYR A 160 15.85 10.78 8.60
C TYR A 160 15.12 11.06 7.30
N ALA A 161 13.90 10.55 7.16
CA ALA A 161 13.03 10.83 6.02
C ALA A 161 11.69 11.38 6.49
N VAL A 162 11.32 12.57 6.03
CA VAL A 162 10.01 13.16 6.33
C VAL A 162 8.95 12.56 5.42
N MET A 163 7.89 12.01 6.02
CA MET A 163 6.75 11.47 5.29
C MET A 163 5.64 12.50 5.13
N GLU A 164 5.37 13.26 6.20
CA GLU A 164 4.34 14.29 6.20
C GLU A 164 4.70 15.38 7.22
N VAL A 165 4.61 16.64 6.81
CA VAL A 165 5.03 17.79 7.63
C VAL A 165 3.94 18.24 8.60
N SER A 166 2.67 17.95 8.30
CA SER A 166 1.54 18.24 9.18
C SER A 166 0.48 17.16 9.03
N THR A 167 0.34 16.32 10.06
CA THR A 167 -0.70 15.28 10.10
C THR A 167 -1.24 15.10 11.51
N SER A 168 -2.45 14.59 11.61
CA SER A 168 -3.07 14.32 12.91
C SER A 168 -2.62 12.96 13.47
N ARG A 169 -2.49 12.89 14.80
CA ARG A 169 -2.19 11.65 15.51
C ARG A 169 -3.15 10.51 15.15
N THR A 170 -4.43 10.82 14.94
CA THR A 170 -5.46 9.84 14.57
C THR A 170 -5.17 9.20 13.22
N LEU A 171 -4.74 9.97 12.22
CA LEU A 171 -4.38 9.43 10.90
C LEU A 171 -3.11 8.59 10.97
N VAL A 172 -2.11 9.02 11.74
CA VAL A 172 -0.89 8.24 11.98
C VAL A 172 -1.22 6.91 12.66
N GLN A 173 -2.04 6.91 13.70
CA GLN A 173 -2.46 5.69 14.40
C GLN A 173 -3.20 4.71 13.48
N ARG A 174 -4.12 5.21 12.64
CA ARG A 174 -4.82 4.38 11.64
C ARG A 174 -3.85 3.81 10.61
N THR A 175 -2.87 4.61 10.19
CA THR A 175 -1.82 4.16 9.27
C THR A 175 -1.00 3.05 9.89
N TYR A 176 -0.56 3.23 11.14
CA TYR A 176 0.18 2.24 11.90
C TYR A 176 -0.58 0.92 12.03
N GLN A 177 -1.84 0.96 12.44
CA GLN A 177 -2.68 -0.23 12.56
C GLN A 177 -2.85 -0.96 11.22
N ARG A 178 -3.08 -0.21 10.14
CA ARG A 178 -3.19 -0.78 8.80
C ARG A 178 -1.87 -1.39 8.33
N ALA A 179 -0.76 -0.69 8.56
CA ALA A 179 0.58 -1.15 8.17
C ALA A 179 0.92 -2.47 8.87
N LEU A 180 0.73 -2.54 10.20
CA LEU A 180 0.93 -3.77 10.97
C LEU A 180 0.07 -4.95 10.49
N ALA A 181 -1.19 -4.67 10.14
CA ALA A 181 -2.09 -5.71 9.63
C ALA A 181 -1.73 -6.19 8.22
N THR A 182 -1.00 -5.37 7.45
CA THR A 182 -0.66 -5.65 6.05
C THR A 182 0.72 -6.29 5.92
N ASN A 183 1.75 -5.67 6.49
CA ASN A 183 3.13 -6.11 6.39
C ASN A 183 3.94 -5.53 7.57
N PRO A 184 4.40 -6.36 8.53
CA PRO A 184 5.25 -5.89 9.62
C PRO A 184 6.65 -5.44 9.14
N ASP A 185 7.13 -5.96 8.02
CA ASP A 185 8.44 -5.64 7.40
C ASP A 185 8.36 -4.48 6.40
N MET A 186 7.26 -3.71 6.44
CA MET A 186 6.99 -2.63 5.50
C MET A 186 8.10 -1.55 5.52
N THR A 187 8.51 -1.08 4.35
CA THR A 187 9.48 0.02 4.24
C THR A 187 8.85 1.37 4.60
N ALA A 188 9.69 2.37 4.90
CA ALA A 188 9.25 3.72 5.20
C ALA A 188 8.40 4.34 4.07
N GLU A 189 8.77 4.09 2.82
CA GLU A 189 8.09 4.59 1.62
C GLU A 189 6.69 3.98 1.47
N HIS A 190 6.55 2.69 1.75
CA HIS A 190 5.25 2.02 1.74
C HIS A 190 4.36 2.53 2.87
N PHE A 191 4.93 2.73 4.07
CA PHE A 191 4.20 3.34 5.18
C PHE A 191 3.69 4.74 4.81
N ALA A 192 4.55 5.57 4.21
CA ALA A 192 4.19 6.89 3.70
C ALA A 192 3.05 6.82 2.65
N ARG A 193 3.07 5.81 1.77
CA ARG A 193 1.97 5.57 0.82
C ARG A 193 0.66 5.23 1.53
N HIS A 194 0.67 4.34 2.53
CA HIS A 194 -0.52 4.05 3.33
C HIS A 194 -1.04 5.31 4.03
N HIS A 195 -0.15 6.15 4.55
CA HIS A 195 -0.51 7.39 5.19
C HIS A 195 -1.21 8.36 4.22
N HIS A 196 -0.65 8.49 3.02
CA HIS A 196 -1.20 9.34 1.98
C HIS A 196 -2.61 8.89 1.56
N THR A 197 -2.80 7.59 1.32
CA THR A 197 -4.12 7.01 0.97
C THR A 197 -5.14 7.26 2.07
N ILE A 198 -4.80 7.01 3.33
CA ILE A 198 -5.72 7.22 4.47
C ILE A 198 -6.08 8.71 4.61
N THR A 199 -5.11 9.60 4.41
CA THR A 199 -5.33 11.06 4.46
C THR A 199 -6.24 11.52 3.34
N ALA A 200 -6.04 11.03 2.11
CA ALA A 200 -6.89 11.34 0.97
C ALA A 200 -8.35 10.92 1.22
N VAL A 201 -8.56 9.67 1.66
CA VAL A 201 -9.91 9.15 1.99
C VAL A 201 -10.58 9.97 3.09
N ALA A 202 -9.83 10.35 4.13
CA ALA A 202 -10.35 11.17 5.22
C ALA A 202 -10.80 12.56 4.74
N ARG A 203 -10.02 13.20 3.86
CA ARG A 203 -10.38 14.50 3.25
C ARG A 203 -11.64 14.39 2.40
N THR A 204 -11.72 13.40 1.51
CA THR A 204 -12.90 13.19 0.66
C THR A 204 -14.15 12.92 1.48
N THR A 205 -14.05 12.11 2.54
CA THR A 205 -15.16 11.83 3.45
C THR A 205 -15.64 13.09 4.19
N ALA A 206 -14.71 13.95 4.63
CA ALA A 206 -15.05 15.21 5.29
C ALA A 206 -15.77 16.18 4.34
N LEU A 207 -15.32 16.27 3.09
CA LEU A 207 -15.98 17.08 2.06
C LEU A 207 -17.39 16.56 1.73
N ALA A 208 -17.57 15.25 1.56
CA ALA A 208 -18.87 14.65 1.28
C ALA A 208 -19.89 14.91 2.41
N ARG A 209 -19.44 14.87 3.67
CA ARG A 209 -20.27 15.21 4.84
C ARG A 209 -20.63 16.69 4.93
N ALA A 210 -19.76 17.58 4.47
CA ALA A 210 -20.03 19.03 4.47
C ALA A 210 -21.02 19.46 3.37
N VAL A 211 -21.21 18.62 2.34
CA VAL A 211 -22.09 18.91 1.18
C VAL A 211 -23.44 18.19 1.28
N SER A 212 -23.60 17.27 2.25
CA SER A 212 -24.86 16.59 2.51
C SER A 212 -25.69 17.40 3.52
N PRO A 213 -26.89 17.92 3.16
CA PRO A 213 -27.77 18.70 4.04
C PRO A 213 -28.39 17.87 5.17
#